data_AF-A0A1P8XIC7-F1
#
_entry.id   AF-A0A1P8XIC7-F1
#
_cell.length_a   1.000
_cell.length_b   1.000
_cell.length_c   1.000
_cell.angle_alpha   90.00
_cell.angle_beta   90.00
_cell.angle_gamma   90.00
#
_symmetry.space_group_name_H-M   'P 1'
#
loop_
_entity.id
_entity.type
_entity.pdbx_description
1 polymer ?
#
loop_
_entity_poly.entity_id
_entity_poly.type
_entity_poly.pdbx_seq_one_letter_code
_entity_poly.pdbx_strand_id
1 'polypeptide(L)'
;MAAQGFDVAQQLGPDGGFDYVGTAAPDSAQQGRIGVEYKHLRQPVGVRETDRIIGLAARSDVGRIVLISRSGFTRSAAERALQNPVAVELLAPDDLLALARSIATAAAEPGPQIAALIRGVSEEMAKLVAQNPDALNYLEWRDLERMVTVVLDGLGFEAELTPASKDGGKDIILTLNTESSPRTYIVELKHWRSGKKVGENCVRDFVKVVAREHRQGGLFLSTHGFTKGAFESLTEIERTAVRFGESKMVANLCRSFVRVGAGLWSPDDQGLADLLFSDSINV
;
A
#
# COMPACT_ATOMS: atom_id res chain seq x y z
N MET A 1 -7.37 2.03 13.53
CA MET A 1 -7.83 0.85 12.78
C MET A 1 -6.65 0.13 12.14
N ALA A 2 -5.97 0.69 11.13
CA ALA A 2 -4.81 0.05 10.48
C ALA A 2 -3.68 -0.34 11.45
N ALA A 3 -3.24 0.59 12.30
CA ALA A 3 -2.24 0.32 13.35
C ALA A 3 -2.69 -0.71 14.42
N GLN A 4 -3.97 -1.10 14.42
CA GLN A 4 -4.55 -2.12 15.30
C GLN A 4 -4.90 -3.41 14.55
N GLY A 5 -4.50 -3.56 13.28
CA GLY A 5 -4.72 -4.77 12.48
C GLY A 5 -6.09 -4.86 11.80
N PHE A 6 -6.77 -3.73 11.56
CA PHE A 6 -8.05 -3.69 10.85
C PHE A 6 -7.92 -2.93 9.52
N ASP A 7 -8.43 -3.51 8.45
CA ASP A 7 -8.65 -2.86 7.16
C ASP A 7 -9.90 -1.98 7.26
N VAL A 8 -9.79 -0.73 6.78
CA VAL A 8 -10.87 0.25 6.90
C VAL A 8 -11.81 0.10 5.71
N ALA A 9 -13.04 -0.35 5.94
CA ALA A 9 -14.05 -0.53 4.91
C ALA A 9 -15.19 0.49 5.10
N GLN A 10 -15.16 1.53 4.25
CA GLN A 10 -16.27 2.40 3.84
C GLN A 10 -17.00 3.26 4.90
N GLN A 11 -17.21 4.52 4.56
CA GLN A 11 -18.17 5.42 5.20
C GLN A 11 -19.58 5.02 4.72
N LEU A 12 -20.41 4.42 5.59
CA LEU A 12 -21.80 4.14 5.23
C LEU A 12 -22.57 5.47 5.18
N GLY A 13 -23.38 5.64 4.14
CA GLY A 13 -24.20 6.84 3.92
C GLY A 13 -25.22 7.11 5.04
N PRO A 14 -26.04 8.18 4.93
CA PRO A 14 -26.79 8.80 6.03
C PRO A 14 -27.82 7.91 6.75
N ASP A 15 -28.00 6.67 6.33
CA ASP A 15 -29.04 5.77 6.82
C ASP A 15 -28.48 4.82 7.89
N GLY A 16 -28.23 5.37 9.07
CA GLY A 16 -28.30 4.64 10.34
C GLY A 16 -27.11 3.76 10.75
N GLY A 17 -25.98 3.81 10.05
CA GLY A 17 -24.76 3.02 10.35
C GLY A 17 -23.75 3.72 11.28
N PHE A 18 -22.62 3.05 11.52
CA PHE A 18 -21.41 3.64 12.14
C PHE A 18 -20.73 4.56 11.12
N ASP A 19 -20.09 5.64 11.59
CA ASP A 19 -19.30 6.55 10.74
C ASP A 19 -18.18 5.81 9.97
N TYR A 20 -17.54 4.83 10.62
CA TYR A 20 -16.57 3.94 9.99
C TYR A 20 -16.76 2.50 10.46
N VAL A 21 -16.49 1.55 9.57
CA VAL A 21 -16.39 0.13 9.93
C VAL A 21 -15.04 -0.41 9.47
N GLY A 22 -14.35 -1.13 10.36
CA GLY A 22 -13.14 -1.87 10.03
C GLY A 22 -13.39 -3.36 10.09
N THR A 23 -12.74 -4.12 9.22
CA THR A 23 -12.72 -5.59 9.25
C THR A 23 -11.33 -6.04 9.65
N ALA A 24 -11.21 -7.01 10.55
CA ALA A 24 -9.90 -7.52 10.95
C ALA A 24 -9.16 -8.07 9.73
N ALA A 25 -7.88 -7.67 9.56
CA ALA A 25 -7.06 -8.16 8.47
C ALA A 25 -6.83 -9.68 8.63
N PRO A 26 -6.70 -10.45 7.52
CA PRO A 26 -6.59 -11.91 7.56
C PRO A 26 -5.47 -12.44 8.46
N ASP A 27 -4.36 -11.69 8.55
CA ASP A 27 -3.16 -12.05 9.31
C ASP A 27 -3.09 -11.37 10.69
N SER A 28 -4.14 -10.67 11.11
CA SER A 28 -4.19 -10.03 12.42
C SER A 28 -4.63 -11.01 13.50
N ALA A 29 -4.12 -10.83 14.73
CA ALA A 29 -4.63 -11.56 15.90
C ALA A 29 -6.06 -11.13 16.30
N GLN A 30 -6.62 -10.12 15.63
CA GLN A 30 -7.97 -9.61 15.86
C GLN A 30 -8.97 -10.40 15.00
N GLN A 31 -10.22 -10.53 15.45
CA GLN A 31 -11.29 -11.18 14.68
C GLN A 31 -12.54 -10.30 14.69
N GLY A 32 -13.33 -10.39 13.62
CA GLY A 32 -14.62 -9.69 13.49
C GLY A 32 -14.50 -8.25 12.98
N ARG A 33 -15.60 -7.50 13.11
CA ARG A 33 -15.70 -6.10 12.65
C ARG A 33 -15.71 -5.13 13.82
N ILE A 34 -15.09 -3.98 13.60
CA ILE A 34 -15.06 -2.84 14.53
C ILE A 34 -15.87 -1.68 13.96
N GLY A 35 -16.86 -1.20 14.70
CA GLY A 35 -17.64 0.00 14.35
C GLY A 35 -17.10 1.21 15.09
N VAL A 36 -16.94 2.34 14.40
CA VAL A 36 -16.48 3.59 15.01
C VAL A 36 -17.48 4.69 14.74
N GLU A 37 -17.90 5.35 15.82
CA GLU A 37 -18.84 6.46 15.81
C GLU A 37 -18.17 7.67 16.47
N TYR A 38 -18.27 8.84 15.83
CA TYR A 38 -17.78 10.10 16.36
C TYR A 38 -18.94 11.05 16.69
N LYS A 39 -18.93 11.59 17.92
CA LYS A 39 -19.91 12.57 18.37
C LYS A 39 -19.29 13.91 18.66
N HIS A 40 -19.73 14.90 17.89
CA HIS A 40 -19.39 16.30 18.09
C HIS A 40 -20.50 17.04 18.84
N LEU A 41 -20.63 16.76 20.14
CA LEU A 41 -21.58 17.44 21.04
C LEU A 41 -20.88 18.49 21.90
N ARG A 42 -21.66 19.43 22.44
CA ARG A 42 -21.18 20.43 23.42
C ARG A 42 -21.18 19.92 24.86
N GLN A 43 -21.90 18.83 25.13
CA GLN A 43 -22.05 18.22 26.45
C GLN A 43 -21.59 16.76 26.40
N PRO A 44 -21.11 16.20 27.53
CA PRO A 44 -20.67 14.81 27.59
C PRO A 44 -21.76 13.86 27.10
N VAL A 45 -21.36 12.85 26.34
CA VAL A 45 -22.28 11.85 25.80
C VAL A 45 -22.86 11.02 26.95
N GLY A 46 -24.18 10.90 26.98
CA GLY A 46 -24.94 10.16 27.98
C GLY A 46 -25.39 8.78 27.52
N VAL A 47 -25.99 8.03 28.45
CA VAL A 47 -26.42 6.62 28.29
C VAL A 47 -27.26 6.38 27.04
N ARG A 48 -28.16 7.31 26.69
CA ARG A 48 -29.04 7.17 25.52
C ARG A 48 -28.27 6.93 24.22
N GLU A 49 -27.15 7.61 24.05
CA GLU A 49 -26.34 7.46 22.83
C GLU A 49 -25.54 6.16 22.86
N THR A 50 -25.00 5.80 24.03
CA THR A 50 -24.34 4.50 24.25
C THR A 50 -25.30 3.35 23.91
N ASP A 51 -26.56 3.43 24.35
CA ASP A 51 -27.59 2.43 24.04
C ASP A 51 -27.93 2.38 22.55
N ARG A 52 -27.97 3.55 21.90
CA ARG A 52 -28.21 3.65 20.45
C ARG A 52 -27.17 2.86 19.67
N ILE A 53 -25.89 3.06 19.97
CA ILE A 53 -24.79 2.39 19.25
C ILE A 53 -24.68 0.90 19.60
N ILE A 54 -24.95 0.50 20.84
CA ILE A 54 -25.01 -0.92 21.21
C ILE A 54 -26.14 -1.62 20.46
N GLY A 55 -27.31 -0.98 20.40
CA GLY A 55 -28.44 -1.48 19.61
C GLY A 55 -28.15 -1.54 18.12
N LEU A 56 -27.28 -0.66 17.61
CA LEU A 56 -26.80 -0.71 16.24
C LEU A 56 -25.86 -1.90 16.01
N ALA A 57 -24.89 -2.13 16.90
CA ALA A 57 -24.00 -3.29 16.85
C ALA A 57 -24.75 -4.61 16.99
N ALA A 58 -25.86 -4.68 17.71
CA ALA A 58 -26.68 -5.90 17.76
C ALA A 58 -27.35 -6.22 16.40
N ARG A 59 -27.49 -5.23 15.52
CA ARG A 59 -28.11 -5.35 14.19
C ARG A 59 -27.10 -5.36 13.04
N SER A 60 -25.83 -5.18 13.35
CA SER A 60 -24.72 -5.21 12.40
C SER A 60 -23.72 -6.26 12.87
N ASP A 61 -22.94 -6.88 11.99
CA ASP A 61 -21.98 -7.93 12.38
C ASP A 61 -20.73 -7.36 13.10
N VAL A 62 -20.94 -6.42 14.02
CA VAL A 62 -19.91 -5.63 14.71
C VAL A 62 -19.76 -6.13 16.13
N GLY A 63 -18.64 -6.81 16.40
CA GLY A 63 -18.33 -7.36 17.73
C GLY A 63 -17.70 -6.37 18.69
N ARG A 64 -17.19 -5.23 18.18
CA ARG A 64 -16.51 -4.18 18.96
C ARG A 64 -16.89 -2.81 18.46
N ILE A 65 -17.14 -1.87 19.37
CA ILE A 65 -17.50 -0.49 19.06
C ILE A 65 -16.49 0.46 19.70
N VAL A 66 -16.09 1.50 18.98
CA VAL A 66 -15.38 2.65 19.55
C VAL A 66 -16.24 3.89 19.37
N LEU A 67 -16.67 4.47 20.48
CA LEU A 67 -17.39 5.75 20.50
C LEU A 67 -16.41 6.85 20.90
N ILE A 68 -16.25 7.83 20.02
CA ILE A 68 -15.33 8.94 20.21
C ILE A 68 -16.14 10.20 20.49
N SER A 69 -15.82 10.93 21.56
CA SER A 69 -16.47 12.21 21.86
C SER A 69 -15.51 13.29 22.32
N ARG A 70 -15.60 14.46 21.68
CA ARG A 70 -14.81 15.64 22.07
C ARG A 70 -15.16 16.15 23.46
N SER A 71 -16.42 16.06 23.86
CA SER A 71 -16.94 16.51 25.15
C SER A 71 -16.87 15.43 26.23
N GLY A 72 -16.30 14.26 25.92
CA GLY A 72 -16.21 13.13 26.84
C GLY A 72 -17.55 12.44 27.10
N PHE A 73 -17.61 11.66 28.18
CA PHE A 73 -18.73 10.79 28.53
C PHE A 73 -19.18 11.03 29.96
N THR A 74 -20.47 10.84 30.23
CA THR A 74 -20.95 10.80 31.62
C THR A 74 -20.54 9.48 32.28
N ARG A 75 -20.43 9.48 33.62
CA ARG A 75 -20.12 8.27 34.39
C ARG A 75 -21.08 7.13 34.09
N SER A 76 -22.38 7.42 33.98
CA SER A 76 -23.38 6.41 33.66
C SER A 76 -23.25 5.85 32.25
N ALA A 77 -22.77 6.64 31.28
CA ALA A 77 -22.48 6.15 29.93
C ALA A 77 -21.28 5.18 29.94
N ALA A 78 -20.23 5.49 30.71
CA ALA A 78 -19.09 4.61 30.92
C ALA A 78 -19.46 3.31 31.64
N GLU A 79 -20.26 3.39 32.71
CA GLU A 79 -20.78 2.22 33.42
C GLU A 79 -21.64 1.35 32.49
N ARG A 80 -22.47 1.96 31.64
CA ARG A 80 -23.24 1.21 30.65
C ARG A 80 -22.31 0.52 29.65
N ALA A 81 -21.32 1.21 29.07
CA ALA A 81 -20.39 0.61 28.12
C ALA A 81 -19.72 -0.68 28.67
N LEU A 82 -19.38 -0.71 29.96
CA LEU A 82 -18.76 -1.87 30.62
C LEU A 82 -19.71 -3.06 30.86
N GLN A 83 -21.02 -2.82 30.90
CA GLN A 83 -22.02 -3.84 31.27
C GLN A 83 -22.62 -4.58 30.07
N ASN A 84 -22.11 -4.36 28.85
CA ASN A 84 -22.70 -4.93 27.64
C ASN A 84 -21.84 -6.07 27.06
N PRO A 85 -22.49 -7.05 26.40
CA PRO A 85 -21.78 -8.17 25.75
C PRO A 85 -20.98 -7.75 24.52
N VAL A 86 -21.35 -6.62 23.89
CA VAL A 86 -20.54 -5.99 22.83
C VAL A 86 -19.48 -5.13 23.51
N ALA A 87 -18.22 -5.29 23.14
CA ALA A 87 -17.13 -4.48 23.69
C ALA A 87 -17.27 -3.03 23.22
N VAL A 88 -17.59 -2.10 24.14
CA VAL A 88 -17.71 -0.67 23.85
C VAL A 88 -16.55 0.10 24.47
N GLU A 89 -15.70 0.66 23.62
CA GLU A 89 -14.63 1.57 24.00
C GLU A 89 -15.08 3.01 23.87
N LEU A 90 -14.84 3.79 24.91
CA LEU A 90 -15.14 5.22 24.95
C LEU A 90 -13.82 5.98 24.88
N LEU A 91 -13.63 6.80 23.85
CA LEU A 91 -12.41 7.60 23.68
C LEU A 91 -12.73 9.10 23.78
N ALA A 92 -12.16 9.75 24.78
CA ALA A 92 -12.13 11.19 24.93
C ALA A 92 -10.85 11.76 24.29
N PRO A 93 -10.69 13.10 24.19
CA PRO A 93 -9.51 13.71 23.59
C PRO A 93 -8.19 13.25 24.21
N ASP A 94 -8.14 13.05 25.52
CA ASP A 94 -6.93 12.58 26.22
C ASP A 94 -6.58 11.14 25.84
N ASP A 95 -7.58 10.28 25.63
CA ASP A 95 -7.39 8.90 25.18
C ASP A 95 -6.89 8.85 23.73
N LEU A 96 -7.40 9.73 22.87
CA LEU A 96 -6.90 9.88 21.49
C LEU A 96 -5.46 10.37 21.47
N LEU A 97 -5.10 11.32 22.34
CA LEU A 97 -3.73 11.79 22.50
C LEU A 97 -2.82 10.69 23.03
N ALA A 98 -3.27 9.89 24.00
CA ALA A 98 -2.54 8.73 24.51
C ALA A 98 -2.35 7.66 23.43
N LEU A 99 -3.37 7.39 22.62
CA LEU A 99 -3.30 6.47 21.49
C LEU A 99 -2.34 6.96 20.40
N ALA A 100 -2.41 8.24 20.05
CA ALA A 100 -1.49 8.86 19.09
C ALA A 100 -0.03 8.80 19.59
N ARG A 101 0.19 9.05 20.89
CA ARG A 101 1.51 8.90 21.52
C ARG A 101 1.98 7.45 21.53
N SER A 102 1.10 6.50 21.81
CA SER A 102 1.39 5.07 21.78
C SER A 102 1.86 4.62 20.40
N ILE A 103 1.16 5.06 19.34
CA ILE A 103 1.55 4.82 17.94
C ILE A 103 2.91 5.48 17.64
N ALA A 104 3.14 6.71 18.13
CA ALA A 104 4.42 7.39 17.97
C ALA A 104 5.57 6.71 18.76
N THR A 105 5.29 6.08 19.90
CA THR A 105 6.26 5.28 20.64
C THR A 105 6.47 3.88 20.07
N ALA A 106 5.48 3.29 19.37
CA ALA A 106 5.72 2.11 18.55
C ALA A 106 6.65 2.45 17.36
N ALA A 107 6.60 3.70 16.89
CA ALA A 107 7.61 4.27 16.01
C ALA A 107 8.90 4.71 16.74
N ALA A 108 9.12 4.35 18.02
CA ALA A 108 10.39 4.57 18.74
C ALA A 108 11.42 3.44 18.51
N GLU A 109 10.99 2.31 17.95
CA GLU A 109 11.92 1.26 17.54
C GLU A 109 12.80 1.75 16.38
N PRO A 110 14.14 1.55 16.43
CA PRO A 110 15.04 2.06 15.40
C PRO A 110 14.69 1.58 13.98
N GLY A 111 14.16 0.36 13.84
CA GLY A 111 13.82 -0.23 12.55
C GLY A 111 12.76 0.55 11.76
N PRO A 112 11.53 0.71 12.28
CA PRO A 112 10.49 1.52 11.65
C PRO A 112 10.90 2.97 11.36
N GLN A 113 11.69 3.60 12.25
CA GLN A 113 12.21 4.95 12.01
C GLN A 113 13.13 5.01 10.79
N ILE A 114 14.08 4.08 10.70
CA ILE A 114 14.99 4.00 9.56
C ILE A 114 14.20 3.71 8.27
N ALA A 115 13.21 2.83 8.32
CA ALA A 115 12.36 2.54 7.17
C ALA A 115 11.59 3.78 6.69
N ALA A 116 11.02 4.57 7.61
CA ALA A 116 10.34 5.82 7.28
C ALA A 116 11.28 6.87 6.67
N LEU A 117 12.50 7.00 7.19
CA LEU A 117 13.52 7.90 6.62
C LEU A 117 13.92 7.46 5.21
N ILE A 118 14.18 6.17 5.00
CA ILE A 118 14.49 5.62 3.67
C ILE A 118 13.33 5.88 2.71
N ARG A 119 12.07 5.69 3.15
CA ARG A 119 10.89 5.98 2.35
C ARG A 119 10.85 7.46 1.95
N GLY A 120 11.01 8.37 2.90
CA GLY A 120 11.02 9.82 2.62
C GLY A 120 12.12 10.22 1.63
N VAL A 121 13.33 9.69 1.79
CA VAL A 121 14.42 9.92 0.81
C VAL A 121 14.06 9.36 -0.56
N SER A 122 13.43 8.17 -0.61
CA SER A 122 12.98 7.53 -1.85
C SER A 122 11.92 8.34 -2.59
N GLU A 123 10.99 8.97 -1.87
CA GLU A 123 10.00 9.89 -2.46
C GLU A 123 10.66 11.13 -3.07
N GLU A 124 11.66 11.70 -2.42
CA GLU A 124 12.42 12.84 -2.96
C GLU A 124 13.23 12.45 -4.21
N MET A 125 13.85 11.27 -4.21
CA MET A 125 14.51 10.73 -5.41
C MET A 125 13.50 10.59 -6.57
N ALA A 126 12.30 10.08 -6.30
CA ALA A 126 11.25 9.94 -7.32
C ALA A 126 10.82 11.31 -7.88
N LYS A 127 10.68 12.34 -7.05
CA LYS A 127 10.37 13.71 -7.49
C LYS A 127 11.47 14.28 -8.39
N LEU A 128 12.74 14.07 -8.05
CA LEU A 128 13.87 14.50 -8.87
C LEU A 128 13.87 13.81 -10.24
N VAL A 129 13.65 12.48 -10.28
CA VAL A 129 13.55 11.72 -11.54
C VAL A 129 12.33 12.14 -12.36
N ALA A 130 11.20 12.43 -11.73
CA ALA A 130 10.00 12.91 -12.40
C ALA A 130 10.22 14.24 -13.13
N GLN A 131 10.98 15.14 -12.51
CA GLN A 131 11.35 16.46 -13.04
C GLN A 131 12.47 16.36 -14.09
N ASN A 132 13.50 15.56 -13.82
CA ASN A 132 14.65 15.37 -14.69
C ASN A 132 15.03 13.86 -14.76
N PRO A 133 14.68 13.16 -15.85
CA PRO A 133 14.99 11.73 -16.00
C PRO A 133 16.48 11.38 -15.90
N ASP A 134 17.39 12.32 -16.21
CA ASP A 134 18.84 12.10 -16.09
C ASP A 134 19.29 11.88 -14.63
N ALA A 135 18.46 12.24 -13.65
CA ALA A 135 18.70 11.96 -12.24
C ALA A 135 18.92 10.46 -11.97
N LEU A 136 18.35 9.57 -12.81
CA LEU A 136 18.56 8.12 -12.71
C LEU A 136 20.04 7.71 -12.75
N ASN A 137 20.90 8.46 -13.46
CA ASN A 137 22.33 8.13 -13.59
C ASN A 137 23.10 8.31 -12.26
N TYR A 138 22.56 9.10 -11.34
CA TYR A 138 23.18 9.42 -10.06
C TYR A 138 22.77 8.46 -8.95
N LEU A 139 21.76 7.62 -9.17
CA LEU A 139 21.29 6.66 -8.18
C LEU A 139 22.22 5.44 -8.12
N GLU A 140 22.43 4.92 -6.91
CA GLU A 140 22.95 3.57 -6.77
C GLU A 140 21.86 2.54 -7.07
N TRP A 141 22.28 1.33 -7.41
CA TRP A 141 21.38 0.24 -7.78
C TRP A 141 20.29 0.01 -6.73
N ARG A 142 20.69 -0.09 -5.45
CA ARG A 142 19.75 -0.34 -4.36
C ARG A 142 18.83 0.85 -4.07
N ASP A 143 19.28 2.07 -4.36
CA ASP A 143 18.47 3.27 -4.18
C ASP A 143 17.42 3.39 -5.27
N LEU A 144 17.75 2.98 -6.50
CA LEU A 144 16.77 2.81 -7.57
C LEU A 144 15.68 1.80 -7.19
N GLU A 145 16.05 0.63 -6.67
CA GLU A 145 15.08 -0.39 -6.23
C GLU A 145 14.14 0.16 -5.16
N ARG A 146 14.69 0.78 -4.09
CA ARG A 146 13.88 1.42 -3.04
C ARG A 146 12.94 2.48 -3.59
N MET A 147 13.43 3.36 -4.46
CA MET A 147 12.64 4.40 -5.09
C MET A 147 11.49 3.81 -5.90
N VAL A 148 11.77 2.80 -6.74
CA VAL A 148 10.74 2.15 -7.57
C VAL A 148 9.72 1.42 -6.71
N THR A 149 10.12 0.76 -5.61
CA THR A 149 9.18 0.17 -4.65
C THR A 149 8.23 1.22 -4.09
N VAL A 150 8.75 2.35 -3.60
CA VAL A 150 7.93 3.43 -3.03
C VAL A 150 7.00 4.06 -4.07
N VAL A 151 7.49 4.21 -5.30
CA VAL A 151 6.68 4.71 -6.42
C VAL A 151 5.52 3.77 -6.72
N LEU A 152 5.77 2.47 -6.84
CA LEU A 152 4.73 1.48 -7.13
C LEU A 152 3.74 1.33 -5.97
N ASP A 153 4.22 1.35 -4.73
CA ASP A 153 3.40 1.38 -3.53
C ASP A 153 2.45 2.60 -3.54
N GLY A 154 2.99 3.80 -3.77
CA GLY A 154 2.21 5.03 -3.83
C GLY A 154 1.29 5.17 -5.03
N LEU A 155 1.43 4.32 -6.06
CA LEU A 155 0.48 4.24 -7.17
C LEU A 155 -0.75 3.39 -6.81
N GLY A 156 -0.66 2.52 -5.80
CA GLY A 156 -1.76 1.68 -5.33
C GLY A 156 -1.49 0.18 -5.37
N PHE A 157 -0.26 -0.25 -5.64
CA PHE A 157 0.16 -1.64 -5.39
C PHE A 157 0.55 -1.81 -3.92
N GLU A 158 0.46 -3.02 -3.40
CA GLU A 158 1.24 -3.42 -2.23
C GLU A 158 2.61 -3.90 -2.73
N ALA A 159 3.66 -3.12 -2.48
CA ALA A 159 5.00 -3.39 -3.03
C ALA A 159 6.00 -3.85 -1.95
N GLU A 160 6.51 -5.07 -2.09
CA GLU A 160 7.52 -5.65 -1.21
C GLU A 160 8.89 -5.62 -1.89
N LEU A 161 9.86 -4.96 -1.26
CA LEU A 161 11.25 -4.93 -1.72
C LEU A 161 12.00 -6.19 -1.25
N THR A 162 12.59 -6.94 -2.17
CA THR A 162 13.32 -8.16 -1.83
C THR A 162 14.67 -7.86 -1.17
N PRO A 163 15.29 -8.87 -0.50
CA PRO A 163 16.64 -8.73 0.06
C PRO A 163 17.68 -8.38 -1.01
N ALA A 164 18.67 -7.56 -0.68
CA ALA A 164 19.70 -7.10 -1.63
C ALA A 164 20.63 -8.19 -2.20
N SER A 165 20.44 -9.46 -1.83
CA SER A 165 21.20 -10.58 -2.37
C SER A 165 20.39 -11.86 -2.23
N LYS A 166 20.61 -12.81 -3.16
CA LYS A 166 19.91 -14.11 -3.20
C LYS A 166 18.38 -13.98 -3.31
N ASP A 167 17.93 -12.91 -3.95
CA ASP A 167 16.53 -12.60 -4.23
C ASP A 167 15.84 -13.56 -5.22
N GLY A 168 16.63 -14.33 -5.98
CA GLY A 168 16.14 -15.27 -6.98
C GLY A 168 15.87 -14.65 -8.35
N GLY A 169 16.42 -13.46 -8.63
CA GLY A 169 16.23 -12.72 -9.89
C GLY A 169 14.95 -11.90 -9.92
N LYS A 170 14.61 -11.28 -8.78
CA LYS A 170 13.50 -10.31 -8.64
C LYS A 170 13.83 -9.30 -7.56
N ASP A 171 13.57 -8.02 -7.80
CA ASP A 171 13.87 -6.95 -6.86
C ASP A 171 12.64 -6.51 -6.06
N ILE A 172 11.45 -6.67 -6.65
CA ILE A 172 10.19 -6.23 -6.03
C ILE A 172 9.10 -7.26 -6.33
N ILE A 173 8.25 -7.55 -5.33
CA ILE A 173 7.00 -8.29 -5.49
C ILE A 173 5.86 -7.30 -5.35
N LEU A 174 4.94 -7.29 -6.31
CA LEU A 174 3.75 -6.44 -6.28
C LEU A 174 2.51 -7.31 -6.06
N THR A 175 1.64 -6.87 -5.17
CA THR A 175 0.30 -7.42 -5.00
C THR A 175 -0.73 -6.33 -5.33
N LEU A 176 -1.64 -6.65 -6.24
CA LEU A 176 -2.80 -5.83 -6.55
C LEU A 176 -4.03 -6.53 -5.96
N ASN A 177 -4.59 -5.95 -4.91
CA ASN A 177 -5.78 -6.47 -4.23
C ASN A 177 -7.01 -6.12 -5.08
N THR A 178 -7.59 -7.11 -5.77
CA THR A 178 -8.82 -6.93 -6.55
C THR A 178 -9.98 -7.64 -5.87
N GLU A 179 -11.21 -7.20 -6.14
CA GLU A 179 -12.47 -7.79 -5.64
C GLU A 179 -12.58 -9.31 -5.84
N SER A 180 -11.94 -9.87 -6.88
CA SER A 180 -12.05 -11.29 -7.24
C SER A 180 -10.95 -12.16 -6.60
N SER A 181 -9.72 -11.66 -6.57
CA SER A 181 -8.53 -12.30 -5.99
C SER A 181 -7.30 -11.37 -6.09
N PRO A 182 -6.33 -11.47 -5.18
CA PRO A 182 -5.08 -10.72 -5.31
C PRO A 182 -4.29 -11.21 -6.53
N ARG A 183 -3.83 -10.27 -7.36
CA ARG A 183 -2.92 -10.53 -8.47
C ARG A 183 -1.51 -10.18 -8.08
N THR A 184 -0.56 -11.07 -8.34
CA THR A 184 0.83 -10.87 -7.97
C THR A 184 1.74 -10.76 -9.18
N TYR A 185 2.65 -9.80 -9.14
CA TYR A 185 3.62 -9.54 -10.19
C TYR A 185 5.02 -9.48 -9.58
N ILE A 186 6.04 -9.68 -10.40
CA ILE A 186 7.43 -9.46 -9.97
C ILE A 186 8.07 -8.39 -10.84
N VAL A 187 8.94 -7.59 -10.23
CA VAL A 187 9.73 -6.56 -10.92
C VAL A 187 11.20 -6.91 -10.76
N GLU A 188 11.94 -6.81 -11.87
CA GLU A 188 13.40 -6.91 -11.89
C GLU A 188 13.95 -5.64 -12.54
N LEU A 189 14.96 -5.06 -11.93
CA LEU A 189 15.62 -3.84 -12.33
C LEU A 189 17.06 -4.15 -12.75
N LYS A 190 17.48 -3.56 -13.88
CA LYS A 190 18.86 -3.56 -14.34
C LYS A 190 19.38 -2.13 -14.45
N HIS A 191 20.32 -1.79 -13.57
CA HIS A 191 20.94 -0.47 -13.48
C HIS A 191 22.46 -0.49 -13.72
N TRP A 192 22.92 -1.04 -14.85
CA TRP A 192 24.35 -1.16 -15.14
C TRP A 192 24.99 0.20 -15.46
N ARG A 193 25.62 0.85 -14.48
CA ARG A 193 26.33 2.14 -14.64
C ARG A 193 27.46 2.14 -15.68
N SER A 194 27.86 0.95 -16.17
CA SER A 194 28.76 0.81 -17.33
C SER A 194 28.17 1.32 -18.65
N GLY A 195 26.87 1.66 -18.70
CA GLY A 195 26.17 2.03 -19.93
C GLY A 195 25.86 0.86 -20.85
N LYS A 196 26.23 -0.37 -20.46
CA LYS A 196 25.93 -1.57 -21.23
C LYS A 196 24.43 -1.84 -21.25
N LYS A 197 23.95 -2.26 -22.41
CA LYS A 197 22.56 -2.67 -22.60
C LYS A 197 22.35 -4.12 -22.19
N VAL A 198 21.16 -4.42 -21.68
CA VAL A 198 20.78 -5.78 -21.28
C VAL A 198 20.58 -6.66 -22.51
N GLY A 199 21.15 -7.88 -22.46
CA GLY A 199 21.04 -8.87 -23.53
C GLY A 199 20.04 -9.99 -23.24
N GLU A 200 19.88 -10.85 -24.23
CA GLU A 200 18.89 -11.94 -24.28
C GLU A 200 18.93 -12.88 -23.06
N ASN A 201 20.12 -13.23 -22.57
CA ASN A 201 20.26 -14.14 -21.44
C ASN A 201 19.51 -13.64 -20.19
N CYS A 202 19.65 -12.35 -19.85
CA CYS A 202 18.97 -11.77 -18.69
C CYS A 202 17.45 -11.76 -18.86
N VAL A 203 16.97 -11.45 -20.07
CA VAL A 203 15.55 -11.45 -20.40
C VAL A 203 14.97 -12.86 -20.24
N ARG A 204 15.61 -13.87 -20.82
CA ARG A 204 15.19 -15.26 -20.72
C ARG A 204 15.22 -15.77 -19.28
N ASP A 205 16.22 -15.40 -18.50
CA ASP A 205 16.34 -15.84 -17.12
C ASP A 205 15.19 -15.27 -16.27
N PHE A 206 14.83 -13.99 -16.46
CA PHE A 206 13.68 -13.41 -15.77
C PHE A 206 12.35 -14.05 -16.15
N VAL A 207 12.12 -14.34 -17.44
CA VAL A 207 10.92 -15.06 -17.90
C VAL A 207 10.78 -16.41 -17.17
N LYS A 208 11.89 -17.13 -16.96
CA LYS A 208 11.87 -18.38 -16.18
C LYS A 208 11.54 -18.15 -14.71
N VAL A 209 11.97 -17.03 -14.11
CA VAL A 209 11.61 -16.68 -12.73
C VAL A 209 10.10 -16.46 -12.61
N VAL A 210 9.50 -15.67 -13.51
CA VAL A 210 8.05 -15.41 -13.55
C VAL A 210 7.27 -16.74 -13.66
N ALA A 211 7.67 -17.60 -14.59
CA ALA A 211 7.02 -18.90 -14.80
C ALA A 211 7.18 -19.82 -13.59
N ARG A 212 8.38 -19.91 -13.00
CA ARG A 212 8.67 -20.78 -11.85
C ARG A 212 7.90 -20.35 -10.60
N GLU A 213 7.71 -19.06 -10.39
CA GLU A 213 6.99 -18.53 -9.22
C GLU A 213 5.47 -18.46 -9.41
N HIS A 214 4.94 -18.89 -10.56
CA HIS A 214 3.51 -18.92 -10.86
C HIS A 214 2.82 -17.56 -10.66
N ARG A 215 3.53 -16.48 -11.00
CA ARG A 215 3.05 -15.09 -10.90
C ARG A 215 2.24 -14.73 -12.13
N GLN A 216 1.30 -13.78 -11.99
CA GLN A 216 0.41 -13.34 -13.06
C GLN A 216 1.16 -12.57 -14.17
N GLY A 217 2.35 -12.04 -13.87
CA GLY A 217 3.24 -11.47 -14.86
C GLY A 217 4.51 -10.89 -14.24
N GLY A 218 5.36 -10.32 -15.09
CA GLY A 218 6.58 -9.65 -14.66
C GLY A 218 6.85 -8.33 -15.38
N LEU A 219 7.50 -7.40 -14.71
CA LEU A 219 8.02 -6.15 -15.28
C LEU A 219 9.54 -6.14 -15.18
N PHE A 220 10.23 -6.11 -16.32
CA PHE A 220 11.68 -6.07 -16.40
C PHE A 220 12.14 -4.70 -16.87
N LEU A 221 12.81 -3.96 -15.99
CA LEU A 221 13.22 -2.57 -16.21
C LEU A 221 14.73 -2.49 -16.45
N SER A 222 15.16 -1.71 -17.45
CA SER A 222 16.57 -1.41 -17.69
C SER A 222 16.78 0.08 -17.87
N THR A 223 17.55 0.74 -17.00
CA THR A 223 17.78 2.19 -17.14
C THR A 223 18.69 2.54 -18.31
N HIS A 224 19.46 1.58 -18.83
CA HIS A 224 20.34 1.75 -19.99
C HIS A 224 19.83 1.02 -21.24
N GLY A 225 18.62 0.47 -21.16
CA GLY A 225 17.93 -0.19 -22.26
C GLY A 225 18.44 -1.58 -22.61
N PHE A 226 18.01 -2.05 -23.78
CA PHE A 226 18.20 -3.43 -24.25
C PHE A 226 18.98 -3.50 -25.56
N THR A 227 19.72 -4.59 -25.78
CA THR A 227 20.34 -4.87 -27.07
C THR A 227 19.26 -5.16 -28.12
N LYS A 228 19.59 -4.99 -29.41
CA LYS A 228 18.64 -5.20 -30.51
C LYS A 228 18.05 -6.62 -30.52
N GLY A 229 18.87 -7.61 -30.15
CA GLY A 229 18.46 -9.02 -30.08
C GLY A 229 17.99 -9.50 -28.71
N ALA A 230 17.80 -8.60 -27.73
CA ALA A 230 17.47 -8.99 -26.36
C ALA A 230 16.17 -9.80 -26.22
N PHE A 231 15.32 -9.76 -27.24
CA PHE A 231 13.99 -10.35 -27.22
C PHE A 231 13.76 -11.38 -28.33
N GLU A 232 14.76 -11.68 -29.16
CA GLU A 232 14.59 -12.54 -30.35
C GLU A 232 14.14 -13.95 -29.98
N SER A 233 14.53 -14.45 -28.81
CA SER A 233 14.21 -15.79 -28.34
C SER A 233 12.83 -15.93 -27.68
N LEU A 234 12.10 -14.82 -27.46
CA LEU A 234 10.83 -14.87 -26.74
C LEU A 234 9.71 -15.40 -27.63
N THR A 235 9.00 -16.40 -27.12
CA THR A 235 7.75 -16.92 -27.69
C THR A 235 6.60 -15.92 -27.48
N GLU A 236 5.50 -16.09 -28.22
CA GLU A 236 4.30 -15.24 -28.10
C GLU A 236 3.71 -15.27 -26.68
N ILE A 237 3.73 -16.44 -26.02
CA ILE A 237 3.27 -16.60 -24.64
C ILE A 237 4.19 -15.81 -23.68
N GLU A 238 5.50 -15.90 -23.83
CA GLU A 238 6.44 -15.18 -22.96
C GLU A 238 6.35 -13.66 -23.13
N ARG A 239 6.09 -13.19 -24.36
CA ARG A 239 5.85 -11.77 -24.67
C ARG A 239 4.60 -11.22 -23.99
N THR A 240 3.59 -12.06 -23.76
CA THR A 240 2.37 -11.67 -23.05
C THR A 240 2.51 -11.76 -21.54
N ALA A 241 3.36 -12.66 -21.01
CA ALA A 241 3.60 -12.83 -19.58
C ALA A 241 4.53 -11.76 -18.97
N VAL A 242 5.48 -11.22 -19.76
CA VAL A 242 6.47 -10.26 -19.27
C VAL A 242 6.42 -8.96 -20.06
N ARG A 243 6.60 -7.84 -19.37
CA ARG A 243 6.78 -6.51 -19.97
C ARG A 243 8.18 -5.98 -19.73
N PHE A 244 8.61 -5.15 -20.66
CA PHE A 244 9.96 -4.58 -20.65
C PHE A 244 9.85 -3.06 -20.69
N GLY A 245 10.60 -2.38 -19.82
CA GLY A 245 10.62 -0.93 -19.75
C GLY A 245 12.04 -0.39 -19.71
N GLU A 246 12.25 0.77 -20.31
CA GLU A 246 13.53 1.50 -20.21
C GLU A 246 13.43 2.66 -19.21
N SER A 247 14.48 3.48 -19.12
CA SER A 247 14.52 4.68 -18.25
C SER A 247 13.31 5.61 -18.41
N LYS A 248 12.79 5.75 -19.64
CA LYS A 248 11.58 6.56 -19.90
C LYS A 248 10.37 6.06 -19.11
N MET A 249 10.19 4.75 -19.03
CA MET A 249 9.08 4.15 -18.27
C MET A 249 9.24 4.44 -16.77
N VAL A 250 10.46 4.27 -16.23
CA VAL A 250 10.74 4.61 -14.82
C VAL A 250 10.42 6.08 -14.53
N ALA A 251 10.79 6.99 -15.43
CA ALA A 251 10.47 8.40 -15.28
C ALA A 251 8.96 8.69 -15.39
N ASN A 252 8.22 7.95 -16.22
CA ASN A 252 6.76 8.04 -16.30
C ASN A 252 6.10 7.55 -15.00
N LEU A 253 6.55 6.42 -14.43
CA LEU A 253 6.09 5.94 -13.13
C LEU A 253 6.27 7.02 -12.05
N CYS A 254 7.44 7.65 -11.99
CA CYS A 254 7.71 8.74 -11.04
C CYS A 254 6.78 9.95 -11.27
N ARG A 255 6.52 10.33 -12.52
CA ARG A 255 5.56 11.41 -12.85
C ARG A 255 4.14 11.07 -12.41
N SER A 256 3.69 9.84 -12.64
CA SER A 256 2.38 9.37 -12.21
C SER A 256 2.28 9.40 -10.68
N PHE A 257 3.31 8.92 -9.97
CA PHE A 257 3.38 8.97 -8.52
C PHE A 257 3.25 10.40 -7.97
N VAL A 258 3.96 11.37 -8.56
CA VAL A 258 3.84 12.79 -8.18
C VAL A 258 2.42 13.33 -8.43
N ARG A 259 1.75 12.91 -9.51
CA ARG A 259 0.36 13.31 -9.80
C ARG A 259 -0.64 12.73 -8.80
N VAL A 260 -0.48 11.45 -8.41
CA VAL A 260 -1.30 10.82 -7.36
C VAL A 260 -1.11 11.53 -6.03
N GLY A 261 0.15 11.77 -5.63
CA GLY A 261 0.46 12.47 -4.37
C GLY A 261 -0.08 13.91 -4.32
N ALA A 262 -0.25 14.57 -5.47
CA ALA A 262 -0.87 15.89 -5.57
C ALA A 262 -2.41 15.86 -5.63
N GLY A 263 -3.04 14.67 -5.59
CA GLY A 263 -4.49 14.51 -5.73
C GLY A 263 -5.01 14.81 -7.14
N LEU A 264 -4.13 14.88 -8.14
CA LEU A 264 -4.50 15.21 -9.52
C LEU A 264 -5.00 14.00 -10.32
N TRP A 265 -4.79 12.79 -9.79
CA TRP A 265 -5.13 11.54 -10.46
C TRP A 265 -5.32 10.42 -9.42
N SER A 266 -6.32 9.56 -9.63
CA SER A 266 -6.54 8.34 -8.85
C SER A 266 -6.86 7.22 -9.85
N PRO A 267 -5.97 6.24 -10.02
CA PRO A 267 -6.29 5.08 -10.84
C PRO A 267 -7.28 4.15 -10.13
N ASP A 268 -8.10 3.45 -10.91
CA ASP A 268 -8.79 2.23 -10.48
C ASP A 268 -7.88 1.00 -10.68
N ASP A 269 -8.28 -0.16 -10.16
CA ASP A 269 -7.48 -1.40 -10.24
C ASP A 269 -7.12 -1.77 -11.69
N GLN A 270 -8.05 -1.54 -12.63
CA GLN A 270 -7.86 -1.79 -14.05
C GLN A 270 -6.78 -0.84 -14.62
N GLY A 271 -6.85 0.45 -14.29
CA GLY A 271 -5.88 1.46 -14.67
C GLY A 271 -4.49 1.26 -14.06
N LEU A 272 -4.40 0.67 -12.86
CA LEU A 272 -3.13 0.33 -12.22
C LEU A 272 -2.40 -0.80 -12.94
N ALA A 273 -3.13 -1.88 -13.23
CA ALA A 273 -2.63 -2.95 -14.07
C ALA A 273 -2.14 -2.36 -15.40
N ASP A 274 -2.99 -1.62 -16.11
CA ASP A 274 -2.67 -0.99 -17.39
C ASP A 274 -1.46 -0.04 -17.33
N LEU A 275 -1.14 0.55 -16.18
CA LEU A 275 0.04 1.40 -15.99
C LEU A 275 1.36 0.61 -16.05
N LEU A 276 1.36 -0.66 -15.59
CA LEU A 276 2.49 -1.57 -15.82
C LEU A 276 2.62 -2.01 -17.29
N PHE A 277 1.55 -1.88 -18.08
CA PHE A 277 1.47 -2.43 -19.44
C PHE A 277 1.57 -1.36 -20.55
N SER A 278 1.14 -0.12 -20.31
CA SER A 278 0.90 0.91 -21.35
C SER A 278 2.16 1.58 -21.92
N ASP A 279 3.23 1.73 -21.13
CA ASP A 279 4.51 2.33 -21.55
C ASP A 279 5.61 1.30 -21.85
N SER A 280 5.23 0.02 -21.93
CA SER A 280 6.17 -1.06 -22.19
C SER A 280 6.63 -1.09 -23.66
N ILE A 281 7.80 -1.67 -23.90
CA ILE A 281 8.28 -1.93 -25.26
C ILE A 281 7.29 -2.91 -25.91
N ASN A 282 6.77 -2.57 -27.09
CA ASN A 282 6.08 -3.52 -27.96
C ASN A 282 7.14 -4.45 -28.54
N VAL A 283 7.20 -5.68 -28.03
CA VAL A 283 8.28 -6.63 -28.33
C VAL A 283 7.84 -7.68 -29.32
#